data_AF-A0AA96TRI0-F1
#
_entry.id   AF-A0AA96TRI0-F1
#
_cell.length_a   1.000
_cell.length_b   1.000
_cell.length_c   1.000
_cell.angle_alpha   90.00
_cell.angle_beta   90.00
_cell.angle_gamma   90.00
#
_symmetry.space_group_name_H-M   'P 1'
#
loop_
_entity.id
_entity.type
_entity.pdbx_description
1 polymer ?
#
loop_
_entity_poly.entity_id
_entity_poly.type
_entity_poly.pdbx_seq_one_letter_code
_entity_poly.pdbx_strand_id
1 'polypeptide(L)'
;MPEPTKSTEEPKTDDQQASGNATTPEGGEVPGNGAATTEVEGGGQAEDALPEWARKELTKVRGEAGRYRTQLRDAQAALEAAKTPEEFAAATTSLTEKVGLLEEQLLREQVARKYELPDELAELLKGKTASELEAVAKTLQKYAPATESVVLGGGLTPDDGDDGEMDPRKLARRTRRS
;
A
#
# COMPACT_ATOMS: atom_id res chain seq x y z
N MET A 1 12.81 -7.15 79.90
CA MET A 1 12.74 -5.74 79.46
C MET A 1 11.33 -5.51 78.89
N PRO A 2 10.70 -4.37 79.21
CA PRO A 2 9.25 -4.15 79.27
C PRO A 2 8.50 -4.03 77.91
N GLU A 3 7.20 -4.37 77.90
CA GLU A 3 6.17 -3.90 76.94
C GLU A 3 5.42 -2.66 77.53
N PRO A 4 4.34 -2.05 76.97
CA PRO A 4 3.75 -2.04 75.61
C PRO A 4 3.35 -0.59 75.12
N THR A 5 2.63 -0.51 73.99
CA THR A 5 1.75 0.59 73.52
C THR A 5 2.39 1.80 72.80
N LYS A 6 1.89 2.14 71.60
CA LYS A 6 0.79 3.11 71.40
C LYS A 6 0.84 3.79 70.02
N SER A 7 -0.23 3.55 69.26
CA SER A 7 -0.99 4.45 68.38
C SER A 7 -0.38 5.20 67.19
N THR A 8 -1.28 5.32 66.20
CA THR A 8 -1.55 6.47 65.31
C THR A 8 -1.14 6.19 63.86
N GLU A 9 -2.01 6.16 62.86
CA GLU A 9 -3.47 6.30 62.71
C GLU A 9 -3.76 5.91 61.25
N GLU A 10 -4.88 5.24 60.99
CA GLU A 10 -5.46 5.09 59.64
C GLU A 10 -6.10 6.44 59.21
N PRO A 11 -7.10 6.45 58.32
CA PRO A 11 -7.03 6.79 56.90
C PRO A 11 -7.62 8.20 56.63
N LYS A 12 -7.44 8.73 55.42
CA LYS A 12 -8.33 9.79 54.91
C LYS A 12 -8.75 9.52 53.48
N THR A 13 -9.89 8.86 53.37
CA THR A 13 -10.91 9.13 52.35
C THR A 13 -11.78 10.27 52.90
N ASP A 14 -11.98 11.34 52.13
CA ASP A 14 -13.11 12.28 52.20
C ASP A 14 -13.08 13.04 50.86
N ASP A 15 -13.79 12.60 49.82
CA ASP A 15 -15.21 12.82 49.51
C ASP A 15 -15.63 14.28 49.22
N GLN A 16 -16.21 14.43 48.03
CA GLN A 16 -17.25 15.38 47.60
C GLN A 16 -17.02 16.90 47.69
N GLN A 17 -17.03 17.54 46.51
CA GLN A 17 -18.15 18.46 46.21
C GLN A 17 -18.49 18.49 44.71
N ALA A 18 -19.71 18.06 44.42
CA ALA A 18 -20.42 18.28 43.18
C ALA A 18 -20.90 19.73 43.07
N SER A 19 -20.78 20.32 41.88
CA SER A 19 -21.70 21.32 41.32
C SER A 19 -21.31 21.47 39.84
N GLY A 20 -22.12 21.07 38.86
CA GLY A 20 -23.52 21.40 38.73
C GLY A 20 -23.65 22.78 38.07
N ASN A 21 -23.30 22.91 36.79
CA ASN A 21 -24.04 23.84 35.94
C ASN A 21 -24.08 23.37 34.49
N ALA A 22 -25.27 22.88 34.12
CA ALA A 22 -25.70 22.79 32.75
C ALA A 22 -25.81 24.21 32.19
N THR A 23 -25.18 24.46 31.05
CA THR A 23 -25.62 25.53 30.16
C THR A 23 -25.48 25.02 28.73
N THR A 24 -26.56 24.40 28.28
CA THR A 24 -26.99 24.37 26.89
C THR A 24 -26.89 25.78 26.28
N PRO A 25 -26.28 25.92 25.08
CA PRO A 25 -26.84 26.79 24.06
C PRO A 25 -27.53 25.90 23.04
N GLU A 26 -28.85 26.00 23.07
CA GLU A 26 -29.78 25.48 22.09
C GLU A 26 -29.70 26.36 20.84
N GLY A 27 -29.73 25.73 19.67
CA GLY A 27 -30.08 26.42 18.42
C GLY A 27 -28.89 26.97 17.64
N GLY A 28 -28.31 26.13 16.79
CA GLY A 28 -27.48 26.54 15.68
C GLY A 28 -27.42 25.42 14.66
N GLU A 29 -28.22 25.56 13.61
CA GLU A 29 -28.42 24.66 12.47
C GLU A 29 -27.32 23.64 12.17
N VAL A 30 -27.76 22.38 12.04
CA VAL A 30 -27.04 21.33 11.33
C VAL A 30 -26.77 21.83 9.91
N PRO A 31 -25.53 22.13 9.48
CA PRO A 31 -25.25 22.14 8.06
C PRO A 31 -25.27 20.67 7.67
N GLY A 32 -26.30 20.34 6.88
CA GLY A 32 -26.58 19.00 6.43
C GLY A 32 -25.31 18.26 6.02
N ASN A 33 -25.31 17.00 6.42
CA ASN A 33 -24.57 15.88 5.86
C ASN A 33 -24.49 15.99 4.32
N GLY A 34 -23.60 16.85 3.84
CA GLY A 34 -23.00 16.80 2.53
C GLY A 34 -21.85 15.82 2.61
N ALA A 35 -22.17 14.56 2.92
CA ALA A 35 -21.46 13.48 2.28
C ALA A 35 -21.67 13.71 0.78
N ALA A 36 -20.80 14.53 0.18
CA ALA A 36 -20.33 14.24 -1.14
C ALA A 36 -19.61 12.89 -1.01
N THR A 37 -20.42 11.83 -0.95
CA THR A 37 -20.16 10.67 -1.77
C THR A 37 -19.99 11.27 -3.15
N THR A 38 -18.75 11.63 -3.48
CA THR A 38 -18.35 11.63 -4.87
C THR A 38 -18.47 10.18 -5.26
N GLU A 39 -19.69 9.75 -5.57
CA GLU A 39 -19.93 8.69 -6.51
C GLU A 39 -19.07 9.11 -7.69
N VAL A 40 -17.92 8.45 -7.84
CA VAL A 40 -17.21 8.43 -9.10
C VAL A 40 -18.07 7.54 -10.02
N GLU A 41 -19.29 8.00 -10.31
CA GLU A 41 -20.03 7.62 -11.51
C GLU A 41 -19.20 8.18 -12.67
N GLY A 42 -18.24 7.37 -13.09
CA GLY A 42 -17.22 7.73 -14.07
C GLY A 42 -16.12 6.69 -14.17
N GLY A 43 -15.97 5.82 -13.16
CA GLY A 43 -15.02 4.71 -13.20
C GLY A 43 -15.37 3.66 -14.25
N GLY A 44 -16.66 3.35 -14.46
CA GLY A 44 -17.08 2.28 -15.38
C GLY A 44 -16.60 2.50 -16.81
N GLN A 45 -16.83 3.68 -17.40
CA GLN A 45 -16.45 3.95 -18.79
C GLN A 45 -14.93 4.05 -19.01
N ALA A 46 -14.18 4.58 -18.03
CA ALA A 46 -12.73 4.67 -18.10
C ALA A 46 -12.04 3.32 -17.84
N GLU A 47 -12.61 2.50 -16.96
CA GLU A 47 -12.11 1.16 -16.69
C GLU A 47 -12.46 0.19 -17.81
N ASP A 48 -13.62 0.34 -18.45
CA ASP A 48 -14.03 -0.47 -19.61
C ASP A 48 -13.17 -0.21 -20.86
N ALA A 49 -12.51 0.95 -20.92
CA ALA A 49 -11.53 1.29 -21.96
C ALA A 49 -10.14 0.68 -21.71
N LEU A 50 -9.89 0.09 -20.54
CA LEU A 50 -8.62 -0.58 -20.26
C LEU A 50 -8.53 -1.93 -20.96
N PRO A 51 -7.32 -2.37 -21.36
CA PRO A 51 -7.09 -3.73 -21.81
C PRO A 51 -7.57 -4.78 -20.79
N GLU A 52 -7.97 -5.97 -21.24
CA GLU A 52 -8.48 -7.02 -20.35
C GLU A 52 -7.51 -7.41 -19.23
N TRP A 53 -6.21 -7.45 -19.53
CA TRP A 53 -5.17 -7.75 -18.54
C TRP A 53 -5.14 -6.70 -17.41
N ALA A 54 -5.31 -5.42 -17.76
CA ALA A 54 -5.28 -4.32 -16.80
C ALA A 54 -6.53 -4.31 -15.93
N ARG A 55 -7.71 -4.56 -16.51
CA ARG A 55 -8.96 -4.73 -15.74
C ARG A 55 -8.87 -5.89 -14.76
N LYS A 56 -8.31 -7.02 -15.20
CA LYS A 56 -8.11 -8.21 -14.36
C LYS A 56 -7.16 -7.92 -13.20
N GLU A 57 -6.03 -7.25 -13.47
CA GLU A 57 -5.06 -6.90 -12.43
C GLU A 57 -5.64 -5.88 -11.45
N LEU A 58 -6.34 -4.85 -11.91
CA LEU A 58 -7.04 -3.90 -11.02
C LEU A 58 -8.06 -4.60 -10.13
N THR A 59 -8.83 -5.53 -10.68
CA THR A 59 -9.80 -6.31 -9.89
C THR A 59 -9.10 -7.16 -8.84
N LYS A 60 -7.98 -7.79 -9.19
CA LYS A 60 -7.15 -8.59 -8.28
C LYS A 60 -6.60 -7.72 -7.14
N VAL A 61 -5.93 -6.61 -7.45
CA VAL A 61 -5.36 -5.69 -6.47
C VAL A 61 -6.45 -5.08 -5.56
N ARG A 62 -7.62 -4.74 -6.11
CA ARG A 62 -8.78 -4.28 -5.32
C ARG A 62 -9.28 -5.36 -4.37
N GLY A 63 -9.35 -6.61 -4.84
CA GLY A 63 -9.72 -7.76 -4.02
C GLY A 63 -8.73 -7.98 -2.87
N GLU A 64 -7.44 -7.92 -3.14
CA GLU A 64 -6.37 -8.01 -2.13
C GLU A 64 -6.46 -6.88 -1.11
N ALA A 65 -6.59 -5.63 -1.57
CA ALA A 65 -6.79 -4.48 -0.69
C ALA A 65 -8.05 -4.63 0.20
N GLY A 66 -9.14 -5.17 -0.34
CA GLY A 66 -10.34 -5.51 0.43
C GLY A 66 -10.07 -6.56 1.52
N ARG A 67 -9.32 -7.61 1.19
CA ARG A 67 -8.90 -8.65 2.15
C ARG A 67 -8.04 -8.07 3.27
N TYR A 68 -7.04 -7.26 2.94
CA TYR A 68 -6.17 -6.64 3.96
C TYR A 68 -6.94 -5.74 4.92
N ARG A 69 -7.88 -4.93 4.40
CA ARG A 69 -8.76 -4.12 5.26
C ARG A 69 -9.59 -4.98 6.21
N THR A 70 -10.09 -6.12 5.74
CA THR A 70 -10.89 -7.05 6.55
C THR A 70 -10.02 -7.71 7.62
N GLN A 71 -8.86 -8.24 7.24
CA GLN A 71 -7.90 -8.85 8.18
C GLN A 71 -7.46 -7.87 9.27
N LEU A 72 -7.27 -6.58 8.93
CA LEU A 72 -6.95 -5.54 9.91
C LEU A 72 -8.10 -5.32 10.89
N ARG A 73 -9.35 -5.24 10.41
CA ARG A 73 -10.51 -5.12 11.28
C ARG A 73 -10.69 -6.35 12.17
N ASP A 74 -10.49 -7.55 11.63
CA ASP A 74 -10.57 -8.79 12.41
C ASP A 74 -9.50 -8.84 13.51
N ALA A 75 -8.28 -8.38 13.20
CA ALA A 75 -7.21 -8.28 14.19
C ALA A 75 -7.52 -7.22 15.28
N GLN A 76 -8.08 -6.07 14.89
CA GLN A 76 -8.55 -5.05 15.84
C GLN A 76 -9.65 -5.59 16.74
N ALA A 77 -10.66 -6.27 16.17
CA ALA A 77 -11.74 -6.89 16.93
C ALA A 77 -11.21 -7.98 17.88
N ALA A 78 -10.22 -8.77 17.47
CA ALA A 78 -9.58 -9.78 18.33
C ALA A 78 -8.84 -9.14 19.52
N LEU A 79 -8.19 -7.99 19.33
CA LEU A 79 -7.54 -7.24 20.41
C LEU A 79 -8.56 -6.58 21.35
N GLU A 80 -9.66 -6.04 20.81
CA GLU A 80 -10.74 -5.45 21.61
C GLU A 80 -11.55 -6.49 22.40
N ALA A 81 -11.73 -7.69 21.85
CA ALA A 81 -12.45 -8.78 22.48
C ALA A 81 -11.62 -9.55 23.52
N ALA A 82 -10.29 -9.44 23.48
CA ALA A 82 -9.39 -10.09 24.42
C ALA A 82 -9.59 -9.51 25.83
N LYS A 83 -10.08 -10.34 26.75
CA LYS A 83 -10.37 -9.95 28.15
C LYS A 83 -9.32 -10.46 29.12
N THR A 84 -8.50 -11.40 28.66
CA THR A 84 -7.43 -12.00 29.46
C THR A 84 -6.06 -11.61 28.88
N PRO A 85 -5.02 -11.53 29.73
CA PRO A 85 -3.67 -11.24 29.25
C PRO A 85 -3.14 -12.30 28.27
N GLU A 86 -3.60 -13.54 28.42
CA GLU A 86 -3.24 -14.66 27.52
C GLU A 86 -3.86 -14.49 26.13
N GLU A 87 -5.12 -14.10 26.04
CA GLU A 87 -5.79 -13.78 24.76
C GLU A 87 -5.14 -12.58 24.06
N PHE A 88 -4.74 -11.57 24.83
CA PHE A 88 -4.03 -10.41 24.29
C PHE A 88 -2.65 -10.78 23.75
N ALA A 89 -1.90 -11.61 24.49
CA ALA A 89 -0.62 -12.13 24.03
C ALA A 89 -0.78 -12.96 22.73
N ALA A 90 -1.79 -13.83 22.65
CA ALA A 90 -2.06 -14.61 21.45
C ALA A 90 -2.48 -13.76 20.23
N ALA A 91 -3.28 -12.71 20.45
CA ALA A 91 -3.70 -11.80 19.39
C ALA A 91 -2.51 -10.95 18.89
N THR A 92 -1.64 -10.50 19.79
CA THR A 92 -0.44 -9.75 19.41
C THR A 92 0.59 -10.62 18.71
N THR A 93 0.84 -11.86 19.17
CA THR A 93 1.73 -12.78 18.45
C THR A 93 1.21 -13.07 17.05
N SER A 94 -0.08 -13.38 16.89
CA SER A 94 -0.69 -13.61 15.57
C SER A 94 -0.55 -12.38 14.66
N LEU A 95 -0.71 -11.17 15.20
CA LEU A 95 -0.51 -9.94 14.43
C LEU A 95 0.96 -9.78 14.01
N THR A 96 1.91 -9.99 14.94
CA THR A 96 3.34 -9.87 14.64
C THR A 96 3.81 -10.92 13.62
N GLU A 97 3.28 -12.13 13.68
CA GLU A 97 3.56 -13.18 12.69
C GLU A 97 3.09 -12.78 11.30
N LYS A 98 1.86 -12.24 11.19
CA LYS A 98 1.33 -11.74 9.91
C LYS A 98 2.17 -10.59 9.35
N VAL A 99 2.59 -9.67 10.21
CA VAL A 99 3.49 -8.57 9.82
C VAL A 99 4.82 -9.12 9.31
N GLY A 100 5.45 -10.05 10.04
CA GLY A 100 6.71 -10.67 9.64
C GLY A 100 6.60 -11.39 8.29
N LEU A 101 5.53 -12.13 8.05
CA LEU A 101 5.30 -12.80 6.76
C LEU A 101 5.16 -11.80 5.60
N LEU A 102 4.45 -10.70 5.80
CA LEU A 102 4.29 -9.66 4.79
C LEU A 102 5.61 -8.93 4.52
N GLU A 103 6.40 -8.64 5.55
CA GLU A 103 7.74 -8.05 5.42
C GLU A 103 8.69 -8.97 4.65
N GLU A 104 8.68 -10.28 4.94
CA GLU A 104 9.48 -11.27 4.21
C GLU A 104 9.09 -11.34 2.72
N GLN A 105 7.79 -11.33 2.42
CA GLN A 105 7.29 -11.30 1.04
C GLN A 105 7.73 -10.03 0.31
N LEU A 106 7.61 -8.87 0.96
CA LEU A 106 7.99 -7.58 0.39
C LEU A 106 9.50 -7.54 0.10
N LEU A 107 10.34 -8.02 1.04
CA LEU A 107 11.78 -8.11 0.83
C LEU A 107 12.13 -9.04 -0.36
N ARG A 108 11.44 -10.17 -0.47
CA ARG A 108 11.62 -11.11 -1.59
C ARG A 108 11.26 -10.45 -2.92
N GLU A 109 10.12 -9.78 -3.01
CA GLU A 109 9.69 -9.07 -4.22
C GLU A 109 10.63 -7.91 -4.58
N GLN A 110 11.08 -7.13 -3.60
CA GLN A 110 12.04 -6.05 -3.82
C GLN A 110 13.35 -6.57 -4.40
N VAL A 111 13.88 -7.65 -3.84
CA VAL A 111 15.09 -8.30 -4.35
C VAL A 111 14.83 -8.86 -5.75
N ALA A 112 13.70 -9.54 -5.97
CA ALA A 112 13.35 -10.06 -7.30
C ALA A 112 13.33 -8.96 -8.36
N ARG A 113 12.66 -7.83 -8.10
CA ARG A 113 12.62 -6.68 -9.00
C ARG A 113 13.99 -6.04 -9.20
N LYS A 114 14.80 -5.93 -8.15
CA LYS A 114 16.16 -5.35 -8.22
C LYS A 114 17.10 -6.13 -9.14
N TYR A 115 16.91 -7.44 -9.26
CA TYR A 115 17.72 -8.31 -10.14
C TYR A 115 16.95 -8.78 -11.38
N GLU A 116 15.80 -8.17 -11.67
CA GLU A 116 14.95 -8.46 -12.85
C GLU A 116 14.57 -9.95 -12.98
N LEU A 117 14.37 -10.62 -11.84
CA LEU A 117 13.98 -12.01 -11.79
C LEU A 117 12.49 -12.17 -12.15
N PRO A 118 12.13 -13.12 -13.02
CA PRO A 118 10.73 -13.52 -13.22
C PRO A 118 10.08 -13.96 -11.91
N ASP A 119 8.77 -13.76 -11.78
CA ASP A 119 7.99 -14.13 -10.59
C ASP A 119 8.17 -15.62 -10.22
N GLU A 120 8.28 -16.50 -11.22
CA GLU A 120 8.57 -17.93 -11.01
C GLU A 120 9.90 -18.18 -10.29
N LEU A 121 10.94 -17.39 -10.58
CA LEU A 121 12.24 -17.47 -9.90
C LEU A 121 12.26 -16.70 -8.58
N ALA A 122 11.41 -15.68 -8.45
CA ALA A 122 11.24 -14.95 -7.19
C ALA A 122 10.73 -15.89 -6.08
N GLU A 123 9.85 -16.84 -6.40
CA GLU A 123 9.37 -17.86 -5.46
C GLU A 123 10.49 -18.77 -4.90
N LEU A 124 11.56 -18.97 -5.67
CA LEU A 124 12.71 -19.79 -5.29
C LEU A 124 13.74 -19.04 -4.42
N LEU A 125 13.57 -17.74 -4.19
CA LEU A 125 14.45 -16.96 -3.31
C LEU A 125 14.31 -17.45 -1.87
N LYS A 126 15.34 -18.16 -1.40
CA LYS A 126 15.46 -18.68 -0.04
C LYS A 126 16.37 -17.78 0.77
N GLY A 127 15.85 -17.23 1.85
CA GLY A 127 16.60 -16.39 2.78
C GLY A 127 15.65 -15.62 3.70
N LYS A 128 16.12 -15.30 4.91
CA LYS A 128 15.39 -14.44 5.85
C LYS A 128 15.94 -13.03 5.88
N THR A 129 17.15 -12.85 5.35
CA THR A 129 17.84 -11.56 5.34
C THR A 129 18.01 -11.06 3.91
N ALA A 130 18.05 -9.75 3.75
CA ALA A 130 18.29 -9.12 2.46
C ALA A 130 19.58 -9.66 1.80
N SER A 131 20.67 -9.81 2.56
CA SER A 131 21.95 -10.30 2.05
C SER A 131 21.87 -11.72 1.47
N GLU A 132 21.19 -12.64 2.16
CA GLU A 132 20.99 -14.02 1.67
C GLU A 132 20.15 -14.04 0.40
N LEU A 133 19.05 -13.27 0.38
CA LEU A 133 18.17 -13.15 -0.78
C LEU A 133 18.92 -12.58 -1.98
N GLU A 134 19.76 -11.55 -1.79
CA GLU A 134 20.57 -10.98 -2.86
C GLU A 134 21.62 -11.96 -3.41
N ALA A 135 22.23 -12.78 -2.55
CA ALA A 135 23.20 -13.78 -2.98
C ALA A 135 22.54 -14.85 -3.87
N VAL A 136 21.36 -15.34 -3.48
CA VAL A 136 20.58 -16.29 -4.27
C VAL A 136 20.03 -15.62 -5.53
N ALA A 137 19.59 -14.37 -5.45
CA ALA A 137 19.14 -13.60 -6.60
C ALA A 137 20.26 -13.46 -7.66
N LYS A 138 21.49 -13.16 -7.25
CA LYS A 138 22.65 -13.09 -8.15
C LYS A 138 22.99 -14.42 -8.81
N THR A 139 22.73 -15.56 -8.15
CA THR A 139 22.95 -16.87 -8.78
C THR A 139 21.83 -17.19 -9.76
N LEU A 140 20.58 -16.90 -9.40
CA LEU A 140 19.41 -17.11 -10.25
C LEU A 140 19.39 -16.17 -11.46
N GLN A 141 19.89 -14.94 -11.33
CA GLN A 141 20.00 -13.97 -12.42
C GLN A 141 20.82 -14.51 -13.60
N LYS A 142 21.82 -15.37 -13.35
CA LYS A 142 22.63 -15.99 -14.40
C LYS A 142 21.85 -16.98 -15.26
N TYR A 143 20.76 -17.52 -14.72
CA TYR A 143 19.88 -18.48 -15.39
C TYR A 143 18.55 -17.84 -15.81
N ALA A 144 18.28 -16.61 -15.36
CA ALA A 144 17.12 -15.88 -15.78
C ALA A 144 17.27 -15.54 -17.27
N PRO A 145 16.26 -15.81 -18.11
CA PRO A 145 16.25 -15.27 -19.45
C PRO A 145 16.30 -13.75 -19.32
N ALA A 146 17.18 -13.08 -20.09
CA ALA A 146 17.20 -11.64 -20.14
C ALA A 146 15.78 -11.17 -20.50
N THR A 147 15.12 -10.54 -19.54
CA THR A 147 13.85 -9.87 -19.73
C THR A 147 14.16 -8.60 -20.50
N GLU A 148 14.51 -8.76 -21.78
CA GLU A 148 14.48 -7.66 -22.71
C GLU A 148 13.05 -7.17 -22.72
N SER A 149 12.78 -6.11 -21.95
CA SER A 149 11.63 -5.26 -22.16
C SER A 149 11.81 -4.73 -23.58
N VAL A 150 11.27 -5.46 -24.55
CA VAL A 150 11.30 -5.04 -25.95
C VAL A 150 10.42 -3.80 -26.00
N VAL A 151 11.03 -2.65 -25.80
CA VAL A 151 10.46 -1.36 -26.16
C VAL A 151 10.41 -1.37 -27.68
N LEU A 152 9.36 -1.96 -28.22
CA LEU A 152 8.96 -1.81 -29.62
C LEU A 152 8.50 -0.35 -29.79
N GLY A 153 9.47 0.56 -29.83
CA GLY A 153 9.31 1.96 -30.20
C GLY A 153 9.01 2.05 -31.69
N GLY A 154 7.79 1.68 -32.08
CA GLY A 154 7.24 1.94 -33.41
C GLY A 154 6.86 3.41 -33.52
N GLY A 155 7.86 4.29 -33.55
CA GLY A 155 7.68 5.71 -33.75
C GLY A 155 8.83 6.25 -34.56
N LEU A 156 8.56 6.62 -35.81
CA LEU A 156 9.44 7.49 -36.59
C LEU A 156 9.71 8.73 -35.73
N THR A 157 10.89 8.81 -35.12
CA THR A 157 11.41 10.10 -34.67
C THR A 157 11.60 10.91 -35.96
N PRO A 158 10.88 12.03 -36.17
CA PRO A 158 11.23 12.91 -37.27
C PRO A 158 12.66 13.36 -37.01
N ASP A 159 13.58 12.87 -37.84
CA ASP A 159 14.92 13.42 -37.91
C ASP A 159 14.75 14.84 -38.45
N ASP A 160 15.06 15.87 -37.66
CA ASP A 160 15.10 17.28 -38.10
C ASP A 160 16.26 17.54 -39.10
N GLY A 161 16.68 16.49 -39.81
CA GLY A 161 17.75 16.44 -40.79
C GLY A 161 17.23 16.78 -42.18
N ASP A 162 17.16 18.08 -42.45
CA ASP A 162 17.14 18.67 -43.80
C ASP A 162 15.96 18.27 -44.73
N ASP A 163 14.77 18.75 -44.38
CA ASP A 163 13.58 18.80 -45.25
C ASP A 163 13.75 19.72 -46.48
N GLY A 164 14.97 20.16 -46.79
CA GLY A 164 15.28 21.09 -47.87
C GLY A 164 14.94 20.56 -49.27
N GLU A 165 14.81 19.25 -49.44
CA GLU A 165 14.51 18.55 -50.70
C GLU A 165 13.00 18.48 -51.01
N MET A 166 12.13 18.57 -50.00
CA MET A 166 10.66 18.46 -50.15
C MET A 166 9.93 19.82 -50.05
N ASP A 167 10.62 20.94 -50.29
CA ASP A 167 9.98 22.26 -50.40
C ASP A 167 9.23 22.37 -51.76
N PRO A 168 7.88 22.44 -51.76
CA PRO A 168 7.10 22.49 -53.00
C PRO A 168 7.46 23.70 -53.88
N ARG A 169 7.98 24.78 -53.29
CA ARG A 169 8.42 25.97 -54.04
C ARG A 169 9.71 25.70 -54.83
N LYS A 170 10.62 24.88 -54.31
CA LYS A 170 11.85 24.48 -55.02
C LYS A 170 11.54 23.48 -56.13
N LEU A 171 10.63 22.54 -55.89
CA LEU A 171 10.19 21.55 -56.88
C LEU A 171 9.51 22.19 -58.09
N ALA A 172 8.62 23.17 -57.86
CA ALA A 172 7.95 23.92 -58.92
C ALA A 172 8.92 24.76 -59.77
N ARG A 173 10.00 25.27 -59.17
CA ARG A 173 11.05 26.01 -59.90
C ARG A 173 11.90 25.10 -60.79
N ARG A 174 12.17 23.87 -60.35
CA ARG A 174 12.95 22.88 -61.09
C ARG A 174 12.20 22.35 -62.32
N THR A 175 10.90 22.11 -62.19
CA THR A 175 10.04 21.60 -63.28
C THR A 175 9.69 22.65 -64.34
N ARG A 176 9.77 23.94 -64.01
CA ARG A 176 9.54 25.02 -64.99
C ARG A 176 10.79 25.36 -65.83
N ARG A 177 11.95 24.78 -65.51
CA ARG A 177 13.22 25.06 -66.19
C ARG A 177 13.74 23.87 -67.02
N SER A 178 12.95 22.78 -67.14
CA SER A 178 13.18 21.66 -68.05
C SER A 178 12.37 21.81 -69.33
#